data_AF-A0A833IT02-F1
#
_entry.id   AF-A0A833IT02-F1
#
_cell.length_a   1.000
_cell.length_b   1.000
_cell.length_c   1.000
_cell.angle_alpha   90.00
_cell.angle_beta   90.00
_cell.angle_gamma   90.00
#
_symmetry.space_group_name_H-M   'P 1'
#
loop_
_entity.id
_entity.type
_entity.pdbx_description
1 polymer ?
#
loop_
_entity_poly.entity_id
_entity_poly.type
_entity_poly.pdbx_seq_one_letter_code
_entity_poly.pdbx_strand_id
1 'polypeptide(L)'
;LSYAPSIDSVMEEVARRYGANGGAIIFSGMGDDGARGCQAVAGAGGLVWAQDSASCAIDSMPSCARNTGVVAHSAPPEALARDLAAHLAKTAQRVESGT
;
A
#
# COMPACT_ATOMS: atom_id res chain seq x y z
N LEU A 1 -17.64 12.07 -5.30
CA LEU A 1 -16.94 13.24 -4.74
C LEU A 1 -15.51 13.21 -5.26
N SER A 2 -14.97 14.33 -5.75
CA SER A 2 -13.55 14.42 -6.10
C SER A 2 -12.76 14.77 -4.84
N TYR A 3 -11.92 13.85 -4.36
CA TYR A 3 -10.95 14.14 -3.31
C TYR A 3 -9.77 14.91 -3.90
N ALA A 4 -9.34 15.98 -3.25
CA ALA A 4 -8.22 16.81 -3.69
C ALA A 4 -7.33 17.19 -2.49
N PRO A 5 -6.08 16.71 -2.41
CA PRO A 5 -5.45 15.74 -3.32
C PRO A 5 -6.09 14.34 -3.22
N SER A 6 -6.15 13.59 -4.33
CA SER A 6 -6.65 12.20 -4.35
C SER A 6 -5.50 11.22 -4.14
N ILE A 7 -5.70 10.30 -3.20
CA ILE A 7 -4.80 9.18 -2.92
C ILE A 7 -4.71 8.26 -4.15
N ASP A 8 -5.83 7.95 -4.80
CA ASP A 8 -5.86 7.14 -6.02
C ASP A 8 -4.94 7.72 -7.11
N SER A 9 -5.02 9.02 -7.38
CA SER A 9 -4.19 9.67 -8.40
C SER A 9 -2.69 9.58 -8.10
N VAL A 10 -2.29 9.73 -6.82
CA VAL A 10 -0.89 9.58 -6.40
C VAL A 10 -0.43 8.13 -6.58
N MET A 11 -1.26 7.17 -6.19
CA MET A 11 -0.94 5.75 -6.30
C MET A 11 -0.86 5.28 -7.76
N GLU A 12 -1.74 5.76 -8.64
CA GLU A 12 -1.68 5.49 -10.08
C GLU A 12 -0.35 6.00 -10.67
N GLU A 13 0.12 7.19 -10.28
CA GLU A 13 1.41 7.70 -10.70
C GLU A 13 2.59 6.89 -10.14
N VAL A 14 2.52 6.41 -8.89
CA VAL A 14 3.53 5.52 -8.31
C VAL A 14 3.60 4.20 -9.08
N ALA A 15 2.45 3.58 -9.36
CA ALA A 15 2.36 2.34 -10.11
C ALA A 15 2.98 2.50 -11.52
N ARG A 16 2.65 3.60 -12.21
CA ARG A 16 3.15 3.88 -13.56
C ARG A 16 4.66 4.14 -13.60
N ARG A 17 5.22 4.80 -12.58
CA ARG A 17 6.64 5.22 -12.57
C ARG A 17 7.58 4.15 -12.02
N TYR A 18 7.13 3.38 -11.03
CA TYR A 18 8.00 2.47 -10.29
C TYR A 18 7.67 0.99 -10.49
N GLY A 19 6.48 0.66 -11.01
CA GLY A 19 6.07 -0.74 -11.23
C GLY A 19 6.25 -1.59 -9.97
N ALA A 20 6.93 -2.72 -10.11
CA ALA A 20 7.23 -3.64 -9.00
C ALA A 20 8.15 -3.06 -7.91
N ASN A 21 8.83 -1.94 -8.19
CA ASN A 21 9.64 -1.22 -7.19
C ASN A 21 8.81 -0.18 -6.41
N GLY A 22 7.54 0.04 -6.79
CA GLY A 22 6.59 0.88 -6.10
C GLY A 22 5.68 0.07 -5.17
N GLY A 23 5.09 0.73 -4.18
CA GLY A 23 4.15 0.10 -3.26
C GLY A 23 3.33 1.13 -2.51
N ALA A 24 2.41 0.65 -1.68
CA ALA A 24 1.56 1.48 -0.85
C ALA A 24 1.19 0.82 0.47
N ILE A 25 0.99 1.64 1.49
CA ILE A 25 0.44 1.24 2.79
C ILE A 25 -0.73 2.17 3.10
N ILE A 26 -1.92 1.61 3.25
CA ILE A 26 -3.15 2.36 3.55
C ILE A 26 -3.38 2.39 5.06
N PHE A 27 -3.41 3.57 5.66
CA PHE A 27 -3.64 3.76 7.09
C PHE A 27 -5.08 4.17 7.41
N SER A 28 -5.41 4.18 8.70
CA SER A 28 -6.68 4.67 9.26
C SER A 28 -7.11 5.98 8.61
N GLY A 29 -8.36 6.03 8.16
CA GLY A 29 -8.90 7.15 7.41
C GLY A 29 -10.34 6.92 6.98
N MET A 30 -11.03 8.00 6.62
CA MET A 30 -12.39 7.97 6.10
C MET A 30 -12.40 7.92 4.57
N GLY A 31 -13.40 7.24 4.00
CA GLY A 31 -13.62 7.20 2.56
C GLY A 31 -13.04 5.95 1.90
N ASP A 32 -13.07 5.95 0.57
CA ASP A 32 -12.60 4.88 -0.32
C ASP A 32 -11.46 5.31 -1.25
N ASP A 33 -11.01 6.56 -1.16
CA ASP A 33 -9.88 7.11 -1.91
C ASP A 33 -8.60 6.37 -1.56
N GLY A 34 -8.10 5.58 -2.51
CA GLY A 34 -7.00 4.62 -2.34
C GLY A 34 -7.36 3.21 -2.80
N ALA A 35 -8.65 2.84 -2.87
CA ALA A 35 -9.06 1.50 -3.29
C ALA A 35 -8.71 1.21 -4.76
N ARG A 36 -8.95 2.16 -5.68
CA ARG A 36 -8.58 2.00 -7.09
C ARG A 36 -7.07 2.06 -7.26
N GLY A 37 -6.41 2.94 -6.53
CA GLY A 37 -4.96 3.05 -6.47
C GLY A 37 -4.31 1.74 -6.03
N CYS A 38 -4.88 1.04 -5.04
CA CYS A 38 -4.40 -0.27 -4.60
C CYS A 38 -4.38 -1.26 -5.75
N GLN A 39 -5.48 -1.34 -6.52
CA GLN A 39 -5.56 -2.23 -7.68
C GLN A 39 -4.53 -1.85 -8.75
N ALA A 40 -4.31 -0.55 -8.98
CA ALA A 40 -3.29 -0.07 -9.92
C ALA A 40 -1.86 -0.46 -9.49
N VAL A 41 -1.52 -0.25 -8.22
CA VAL A 41 -0.21 -0.63 -7.66
C VAL A 41 0.01 -2.14 -7.76
N ALA A 42 -0.97 -2.95 -7.34
CA ALA A 42 -0.87 -4.39 -7.42
C ALA A 42 -0.78 -4.90 -8.87
N GLY A 43 -1.57 -4.32 -9.78
CA GLY A 43 -1.54 -4.64 -11.21
C GLY A 43 -0.20 -4.33 -11.88
N ALA A 44 0.55 -3.36 -11.35
CA ALA A 44 1.91 -3.03 -11.81
C ALA A 44 3.01 -3.88 -11.13
N GLY A 45 2.63 -4.86 -10.30
CA GLY A 45 3.53 -5.73 -9.56
C GLY A 45 4.03 -5.17 -8.23
N GLY A 46 3.51 -4.01 -7.80
CA GLY A 46 3.85 -3.38 -6.53
C GLY A 46 3.14 -4.02 -5.34
N LEU A 47 3.68 -3.80 -4.14
CA LEU A 47 3.09 -4.32 -2.90
C LEU A 47 2.06 -3.35 -2.32
N VAL A 48 0.94 -3.90 -1.85
CA VAL A 48 -0.10 -3.14 -1.16
C VAL A 48 -0.35 -3.75 0.22
N TRP A 49 -0.15 -2.95 1.26
CA TRP A 49 -0.48 -3.29 2.65
C TRP A 49 -1.55 -2.34 3.21
N ALA A 50 -2.17 -2.72 4.33
CA ALA A 50 -3.14 -1.88 5.01
C ALA A 50 -3.01 -2.00 6.54
N GLN A 51 -3.35 -0.93 7.26
CA GLN A 51 -3.49 -0.97 8.71
C GLN A 51 -4.65 -1.90 9.09
N ASP A 52 -4.46 -2.75 10.10
CA ASP A 52 -5.54 -3.60 10.59
C ASP A 52 -6.70 -2.80 11.22
N SER A 53 -7.90 -3.37 11.21
CA SER A 53 -9.08 -2.70 11.76
C SER A 53 -8.98 -2.40 13.25
N ALA A 54 -8.29 -3.26 14.02
CA ALA A 54 -8.24 -3.17 15.48
C ALA A 54 -7.41 -1.97 15.98
N SER A 55 -6.42 -1.54 15.19
CA SER A 55 -5.56 -0.40 15.48
C SER A 55 -6.05 0.91 14.86
N CYS A 56 -7.07 0.86 13.98
CA CYS A 56 -7.59 2.04 13.30
C CYS A 56 -8.45 2.90 14.22
N ALA A 57 -8.30 4.23 14.12
CA ALA A 57 -9.28 5.16 14.65
C ALA A 57 -10.54 5.21 13.77
N ILE A 58 -10.35 5.10 12.44
CA ILE A 58 -11.41 5.00 11.43
C ILE A 58 -10.98 3.94 10.40
N ASP A 59 -11.69 2.80 10.36
CA ASP A 59 -11.34 1.66 9.51
C ASP A 59 -11.91 1.73 8.09
N SER A 60 -12.66 2.78 7.73
CA SER A 60 -13.32 2.88 6.43
C SER A 60 -12.34 2.68 5.27
N MET A 61 -11.25 3.45 5.23
CA MET A 61 -10.31 3.41 4.10
C MET A 61 -9.47 2.13 4.05
N PRO A 62 -8.87 1.64 5.16
CA PRO A 62 -8.20 0.33 5.15
C PRO A 62 -9.13 -0.83 4.79
N SER A 63 -10.39 -0.80 5.25
CA SER A 63 -11.40 -1.80 4.89
C SER A 63 -11.73 -1.77 3.40
N CYS A 64 -11.95 -0.58 2.83
CA CYS A 64 -12.14 -0.40 1.39
C CYS A 64 -10.93 -0.94 0.60
N ALA A 65 -9.70 -0.65 1.02
CA ALA A 65 -8.50 -1.19 0.41
C ALA A 65 -8.47 -2.73 0.48
N ARG A 66 -8.73 -3.35 1.63
CA ARG A 66 -8.79 -4.81 1.78
C ARG A 66 -9.86 -5.46 0.90
N ASN A 67 -11.02 -4.83 0.78
CA ASN A 67 -12.14 -5.33 -0.02
C ASN A 67 -11.83 -5.39 -1.54
N THR A 68 -10.76 -4.71 -1.99
CA THR A 68 -10.27 -4.87 -3.38
C THR A 68 -9.66 -6.24 -3.66
N GLY A 69 -9.29 -6.99 -2.62
CA GLY A 69 -8.65 -8.31 -2.72
C GLY A 69 -7.15 -8.28 -3.03
N VAL A 70 -6.54 -7.10 -3.20
CA VAL A 70 -5.11 -6.99 -3.56
C VAL A 70 -4.18 -6.68 -2.39
N VAL A 71 -4.72 -6.46 -1.19
CA VAL A 71 -3.93 -6.21 0.01
C VAL A 71 -3.25 -7.50 0.46
N ALA A 72 -1.92 -7.54 0.40
CA ALA A 72 -1.14 -8.72 0.72
C ALA A 72 -0.84 -8.89 2.21
N HIS A 73 -0.93 -7.81 3.00
CA HIS A 73 -0.61 -7.83 4.41
C HIS A 73 -1.39 -6.75 5.18
N SER A 74 -1.82 -7.08 6.41
CA SER A 74 -2.41 -6.12 7.33
C SER A 74 -1.92 -6.33 8.75
N ALA A 75 -1.59 -5.23 9.42
CA ALA A 75 -0.95 -5.23 10.74
C ALA A 75 -1.06 -3.83 11.38
N PRO A 76 -0.72 -3.66 12.67
CA PRO A 76 -0.71 -2.33 13.29
C PRO A 76 0.45 -1.49 12.73
N PRO A 77 0.40 -0.14 12.85
CA PRO A 77 1.39 0.75 12.24
C PRO A 77 2.85 0.41 12.57
N GLU A 78 3.13 0.04 13.82
CA GLU A 78 4.48 -0.31 14.27
C GLU A 78 4.98 -1.59 13.61
N ALA A 79 4.09 -2.56 13.39
CA ALA A 79 4.42 -3.80 12.69
C ALA A 79 4.64 -3.52 11.20
N LEU A 80 3.76 -2.75 10.55
CA LEU A 80 3.92 -2.35 9.15
C LEU A 80 5.25 -1.61 8.91
N ALA A 81 5.65 -0.72 9.81
CA ALA A 81 6.92 -0.01 9.72
C ALA A 81 8.12 -0.97 9.80
N ARG A 82 8.11 -1.89 10.77
CA ARG A 82 9.17 -2.91 10.92
C ARG A 82 9.23 -3.84 9.71
N ASP A 83 8.08 -4.27 9.23
CA ASP A 83 7.98 -5.22 8.12
C ASP A 83 8.40 -4.55 6.80
N LEU A 84 8.15 -3.25 6.63
CA LEU A 84 8.64 -2.45 5.50
C LEU A 84 10.16 -2.34 5.53
N ALA A 85 10.75 -2.01 6.69
CA ALA A 85 12.20 -1.93 6.84
C ALA A 85 12.87 -3.28 6.51
N ALA A 86 12.30 -4.38 7.00
CA ALA A 86 12.78 -5.73 6.69
C ALA A 86 12.63 -6.09 5.21
N HIS A 87 11.53 -5.69 4.56
CA HIS A 87 11.31 -5.89 3.13
C HIS A 87 12.36 -5.15 2.30
N LEU A 88 12.58 -3.87 2.57
CA LEU A 88 13.56 -3.05 1.84
C LEU A 88 14.99 -3.57 2.02
N ALA A 89 15.36 -4.01 3.22
CA ALA A 89 16.67 -4.60 3.46
C ALA A 89 16.91 -5.87 2.62
N LYS A 90 15.90 -6.74 2.50
CA LYS A 90 15.96 -7.95 1.64
C LYS A 90 16.05 -7.59 0.17
N THR A 91 15.29 -6.59 -0.28
CA THR A 91 15.30 -6.14 -1.68
C THR A 91 16.66 -5.54 -2.05
N ALA A 92 17.28 -4.75 -1.17
CA ALA A 92 18.63 -4.20 -1.37
C ALA A 92 19.69 -5.31 -1.52
N GLN A 93 19.68 -6.31 -0.64
CA GLN A 93 20.60 -7.46 -0.72
C GLN A 93 20.45 -8.21 -2.05
N ARG A 94 19.21 -8.33 -2.58
CA ARG A 94 18.94 -9.02 -3.85
C ARG A 94 19.54 -8.29 -5.05
N VAL A 95 19.54 -6.95 -5.02
CA VAL A 95 20.18 -6.11 -6.04
C VAL A 95 21.71 -6.25 -5.97
N GLU A 96 22.28 -6.33 -4.77
CA GLU A 96 23.73 -6.50 -4.58
C GLU A 96 24.22 -7.92 -4.96
N SER A 97 23.34 -8.93 -4.87
CA SER A 97 23.67 -10.33 -5.12
C SER A 97 23.44 -10.85 -6.55
N GLY A 98 22.91 -10.06 -7.48
CA GLY A 98 22.66 -10.48 -8.88
C GLY A 98 23.60 -9.79 -9.88
N THR A 99 24.27 -10.42 -10.85
CA THR A 99 23.99 -11.65 -11.64
C THR A 99 22.52 -11.80 -12.05
#